data_AF-A0A7J8CC31-F1
#
_entry.id   AF-A0A7J8CC31-F1
#
_cell.length_a   1.000
_cell.length_b   1.000
_cell.length_c   1.000
_cell.angle_alpha   90.00
_cell.angle_beta   90.00
_cell.angle_gamma   90.00
#
_symmetry.space_group_name_H-M   'P 1'
#
loop_
_entity.id
_entity.type
_entity.pdbx_description
1 polymer ?
#
loop_
_entity_poly.entity_id
_entity_poly.type
_entity_poly.pdbx_seq_one_letter_code
_entity_poly.pdbx_strand_id
1 'polypeptide(L)'
;MFPGAEEKPEEDSAKHGGRVRTFPHERGNWATHVYVPYEAREEFLDLLDELLPHAQTYVPQLVRMETFHLSLSQSVVLRHHWILPFIQALKDRMASRQRSFARCRHQLHIY
;
A
#
# COMPACT_ATOMS: atom_id res chain seq x y z
N MET A 1 2.57 -13.36 -39.38
CA MET A 1 2.83 -11.95 -39.00
C MET A 1 1.75 -11.55 -38.01
N PHE A 2 2.07 -11.49 -36.73
CA PHE A 2 1.16 -10.95 -35.70
C PHE A 2 1.52 -9.47 -35.52
N PRO A 3 0.55 -8.54 -35.62
CA PRO A 3 0.85 -7.12 -35.56
C PRO A 3 1.16 -6.71 -34.12
N GLY A 4 2.26 -5.96 -33.98
CA GLY A 4 2.52 -4.99 -32.91
C GLY A 4 2.59 -5.53 -31.49
N ALA A 5 3.81 -5.60 -30.95
CA ALA A 5 3.97 -5.37 -29.53
C ALA A 5 3.37 -3.99 -29.24
N GLU A 6 2.17 -3.95 -28.64
CA GLU A 6 1.63 -2.69 -28.11
C GLU A 6 2.67 -2.13 -27.14
N GLU A 7 3.24 -0.98 -27.48
CA GLU A 7 4.09 -0.22 -26.58
C GLU A 7 3.31 -0.02 -25.29
N LYS A 8 3.75 -0.69 -24.21
CA LYS A 8 3.25 -0.41 -22.87
C LYS A 8 3.49 1.09 -22.64
N PRO A 9 2.46 1.87 -22.29
CA PRO A 9 2.65 3.28 -21.95
C PRO A 9 3.75 3.37 -20.90
N GLU A 10 4.83 4.10 -21.19
CA GLU A 10 5.89 4.35 -20.23
C GLU A 10 5.27 5.08 -19.04
N GLU A 11 5.22 4.37 -17.91
CA GLU A 11 4.60 4.88 -16.71
C GLU A 11 5.64 5.71 -15.93
N ASP A 12 5.49 7.03 -16.02
CA ASP A 12 6.35 7.98 -15.32
C ASP A 12 6.19 7.85 -13.80
N SER A 13 7.13 7.15 -13.17
CA SER A 13 7.15 6.91 -11.73
C SER A 13 7.30 8.20 -10.91
N ALA A 14 7.78 9.30 -11.51
CA ALA A 14 7.84 10.59 -10.84
C ALA A 14 6.45 11.11 -10.45
N LYS A 15 5.40 10.78 -11.23
CA LYS A 15 4.00 11.08 -10.90
C LYS A 15 3.48 10.32 -9.68
N HIS A 16 4.23 9.33 -9.21
CA HIS A 16 3.88 8.46 -8.10
C HIS A 16 4.91 8.51 -6.96
N GLY A 17 5.71 9.58 -6.90
CA GLY A 17 6.74 9.73 -5.87
C GLY A 17 7.83 8.65 -5.95
N GLY A 18 8.17 8.22 -7.17
CA GLY A 18 9.13 7.15 -7.44
C GLY A 18 8.57 5.73 -7.29
N ARG A 19 7.28 5.57 -6.95
CA ARG A 19 6.65 4.26 -6.79
C ARG A 19 6.37 3.62 -8.15
N VAL A 20 6.81 2.38 -8.30
CA VAL A 20 6.53 1.56 -9.49
C VAL A 20 5.27 0.75 -9.25
N ARG A 21 4.34 0.75 -10.20
CA ARG A 21 3.14 -0.09 -10.10
C ARG A 21 3.48 -1.54 -10.40
N THR A 22 2.89 -2.44 -9.63
CA THR A 22 3.06 -3.88 -9.81
C THR A 22 2.33 -4.41 -11.06
N PHE A 23 1.29 -3.72 -11.52
CA PHE A 23 0.52 -4.06 -12.71
C PHE A 23 0.03 -2.79 -13.43
N PRO A 24 -0.08 -2.82 -14.78
CA PRO A 24 -0.59 -1.69 -15.55
C PRO A 24 -2.07 -1.42 -15.23
N HIS A 25 -2.51 -0.18 -15.44
CA HIS A 25 -3.94 0.13 -15.36
C HIS A 25 -4.69 -0.40 -16.59
N GLU A 26 -5.81 -1.06 -16.34
CA GLU A 26 -6.78 -1.45 -17.36
C GLU A 26 -8.15 -0.88 -17.01
N ARG A 27 -8.90 -0.41 -18.02
CA ARG A 27 -10.23 0.17 -17.79
C ARG A 27 -11.16 -0.86 -17.16
N GLY A 28 -11.78 -0.49 -16.05
CA GLY A 28 -12.69 -1.38 -15.30
C GLY A 28 -11.98 -2.26 -14.27
N ASN A 29 -10.65 -2.20 -14.19
CA ASN A 29 -9.84 -2.87 -13.19
C ASN A 29 -9.36 -1.86 -12.13
N TRP A 30 -9.46 -2.25 -10.86
CA TRP A 30 -9.12 -1.44 -9.70
C TRP A 30 -8.05 -2.12 -8.87
N ALA A 31 -6.99 -1.38 -8.52
CA ALA A 31 -6.02 -1.85 -7.55
C ALA A 31 -6.69 -1.91 -6.17
N THR A 32 -6.70 -3.10 -5.58
CA THR A 32 -7.37 -3.39 -4.31
C THR A 32 -6.37 -3.95 -3.32
N HIS A 33 -6.38 -3.41 -2.10
CA HIS A 33 -5.49 -3.82 -1.02
C HIS A 33 -6.26 -3.73 0.30
N VAL A 34 -6.16 -4.77 1.13
CA VAL A 34 -6.80 -4.84 2.45
C VAL A 34 -5.75 -4.59 3.51
N TYR A 35 -6.05 -3.68 4.44
CA TYR A 35 -5.14 -3.31 5.51
C TYR A 35 -5.90 -2.88 6.76
N VAL A 36 -5.19 -2.85 7.90
CA VAL A 36 -5.64 -2.20 9.13
C VAL A 36 -4.96 -0.82 9.19
N PRO A 37 -5.71 0.29 9.29
CA PRO A 37 -5.12 1.61 9.41
C PRO A 37 -4.36 1.72 10.74
N TYR A 38 -3.24 2.43 10.73
CA TYR A 38 -2.52 2.81 11.94
C TYR A 38 -2.56 4.33 12.07
N GLU A 39 -3.24 4.81 13.10
CA GLU A 39 -3.25 6.23 13.47
C GLU A 39 -1.93 6.54 14.18
N ALA A 40 -1.01 7.16 13.45
CA ALA A 40 0.27 7.60 13.98
C ALA A 40 0.05 8.73 14.98
N ARG A 41 0.46 8.50 16.22
CA ARG A 41 0.50 9.52 17.26
C ARG A 41 1.70 10.44 17.06
N GLU A 42 1.65 11.63 17.65
CA GLU A 42 2.74 12.61 17.60
C GLU A 42 4.07 11.98 18.04
N GLU A 43 4.09 11.19 19.11
CA GLU A 43 5.31 10.54 19.60
C GLU A 43 5.97 9.61 18.55
N PHE A 44 5.15 8.95 17.74
CA PHE A 44 5.64 8.09 16.65
C PHE A 44 6.17 8.93 15.48
N LEU A 45 5.51 10.05 15.18
CA LEU A 45 5.90 10.96 14.13
C LEU A 45 7.21 11.66 14.47
N ASP A 46 7.39 12.10 15.71
CA ASP A 46 8.63 12.69 16.22
C ASP A 46 9.79 11.69 16.12
N LEU A 47 9.56 10.44 16.56
CA LEU A 47 10.55 9.38 16.39
C LEU A 47 10.92 9.16 14.92
N LEU A 48 9.94 9.19 14.02
CA LEU A 48 10.20 9.04 12.59
C LEU A 48 11.01 10.21 12.03
N ASP A 49 10.77 11.43 12.51
CA ASP A 49 11.52 12.63 12.13
C ASP A 49 12.96 12.62 12.64
N GLU A 50 13.24 11.91 13.73
CA GLU A 50 14.61 11.63 14.17
C GLU A 50 15.28 10.52 13.35
N LEU A 51 14.54 9.44 13.04
CA LEU A 51 15.09 8.26 12.37
C LEU A 51 15.36 8.47 10.87
N LEU A 52 14.48 9.20 10.17
CA LEU A 52 14.57 9.37 8.72
C LEU A 52 15.87 10.07 8.26
N PRO A 53 16.30 11.20 8.86
CA PRO A 53 17.56 11.84 8.48
C PRO A 53 18.76 10.91 8.64
N HIS A 54 18.78 10.10 9.72
CA HIS A 54 19.83 9.11 9.94
C HIS A 54 19.83 8.05 8.84
N ALA A 55 18.66 7.52 8.46
CA ALA A 55 18.54 6.55 7.38
C ALA A 55 18.92 7.15 6.01
N GLN A 56 18.61 8.43 5.77
CA GLN A 56 18.96 9.15 4.55
C GLN A 56 20.47 9.34 4.35
N THR A 57 21.28 9.25 5.41
CA THR A 57 22.75 9.21 5.26
C THR A 57 23.24 7.97 4.49
N TYR A 58 22.48 6.87 4.56
CA TYR A 58 22.77 5.63 3.83
C TYR A 58 21.98 5.54 2.51
N VAL A 59 20.73 6.02 2.51
CA VAL A 59 19.82 5.96 1.35
C VAL A 59 19.15 7.34 1.16
N PRO A 60 19.77 8.28 0.44
CA PRO A 60 19.30 9.67 0.34
C PRO A 60 17.90 9.85 -0.25
N GLN A 61 17.46 8.89 -1.08
CA GLN A 61 16.16 8.92 -1.74
C GLN A 61 14.99 8.45 -0.86
N LEU A 62 15.21 8.14 0.42
CA LEU A 62 14.12 7.78 1.34
C LEU A 62 13.16 8.96 1.52
N VAL A 63 11.87 8.68 1.43
CA VAL A 63 10.79 9.66 1.59
C VAL A 63 9.87 9.23 2.73
N ARG A 64 9.49 10.19 3.58
CA ARG A 64 8.53 9.97 4.67
C ARG A 64 7.16 9.63 4.10
N MET A 65 6.50 8.62 4.67
CA MET A 65 5.11 8.30 4.35
C MET A 65 4.17 9.11 5.26
N GLU A 66 3.05 9.58 4.69
CA GLU A 66 2.03 10.34 5.42
C GLU A 66 0.99 9.44 6.09
N THR A 67 0.77 8.23 5.57
CA THR A 67 -0.22 7.28 6.08
C THR A 67 0.42 5.94 6.38
N PHE A 68 0.00 5.35 7.50
CA PHE A 68 0.56 4.12 8.02
C PHE A 68 -0.52 3.05 8.14
N HIS A 69 -0.15 1.82 7.85
CA HIS A 69 -1.07 0.70 7.91
C HIS A 69 -0.34 -0.62 8.06
N LEU A 70 -1.09 -1.65 8.44
CA LEU A 70 -0.66 -3.03 8.45
C LEU A 70 -1.37 -3.77 7.32
N SER A 71 -0.64 -4.11 6.27
CA SER A 71 -1.15 -4.89 5.15
C SER A 71 -1.65 -6.26 5.60
N LEU A 72 -2.85 -6.63 5.13
CA LEU A 72 -3.45 -7.96 5.31
C LEU A 72 -3.54 -8.74 3.99
N SER A 73 -3.36 -8.06 2.85
CA SER A 73 -3.30 -8.68 1.53
C SER A 73 -2.15 -8.11 0.71
N GLN A 74 -1.86 -8.72 -0.42
CA GLN A 74 -1.11 -8.07 -1.50
C GLN A 74 -2.03 -7.08 -2.24
N SER A 75 -1.44 -6.21 -3.07
CA SER A 75 -2.19 -5.41 -4.04
C SER A 75 -2.65 -6.29 -5.20
N VAL A 76 -3.96 -6.44 -5.36
CA VAL A 76 -4.57 -7.30 -6.40
C VAL A 76 -5.47 -6.49 -7.31
N VAL A 77 -5.72 -7.01 -8.51
CA VAL A 77 -6.68 -6.42 -9.45
C VAL A 77 -8.09 -6.92 -9.12
N LEU A 78 -9.02 -5.99 -8.91
CA LEU A 78 -10.45 -6.27 -8.75
C LEU A 78 -11.24 -5.59 -9.85
N ARG A 79 -12.15 -6.33 -10.48
CA ARG A 79 -13.05 -5.75 -11.48
C ARG A 79 -14.07 -4.84 -10.80
N HIS A 80 -14.41 -3.74 -11.44
CA HIS A 80 -15.32 -2.73 -10.89
C HIS A 80 -16.64 -3.32 -10.37
N HIS A 81 -17.24 -4.25 -11.11
CA HIS A 81 -18.51 -4.88 -10.73
C HIS A 81 -18.40 -5.81 -9.50
N TRP A 82 -17.18 -6.16 -9.05
CA TRP A 82 -16.94 -6.97 -7.86
C TRP A 82 -16.58 -6.14 -6.62
N ILE A 83 -16.39 -4.82 -6.74
CA ILE A 83 -16.00 -3.98 -5.60
C ILE A 83 -17.02 -4.09 -4.46
N LEU A 84 -18.31 -3.86 -4.75
CA LEU A 84 -19.34 -3.90 -3.72
C LEU A 84 -19.56 -5.31 -3.13
N PRO A 85 -19.68 -6.39 -3.93
CA PRO A 85 -19.74 -7.75 -3.40
C PRO A 85 -18.54 -8.12 -2.53
N PHE A 86 -17.33 -7.72 -2.93
CA PHE A 86 -16.10 -7.97 -2.19
C PHE A 86 -16.11 -7.26 -0.83
N ILE A 87 -16.48 -5.98 -0.80
CA ILE A 87 -16.59 -5.21 0.45
C ILE A 87 -17.60 -5.85 1.40
N GLN A 88 -18.76 -6.26 0.90
CA GLN A 88 -19.80 -6.87 1.73
C GLN A 88 -19.31 -8.20 2.32
N ALA A 89 -18.76 -9.08 1.48
CA ALA A 89 -18.22 -10.36 1.94
C ALA A 89 -17.09 -10.19 2.97
N LEU A 90 -16.24 -9.17 2.78
CA LEU A 90 -15.18 -8.85 3.73
C LEU A 90 -15.77 -8.38 5.07
N LYS A 91 -16.75 -7.48 5.06
CA LYS A 91 -17.44 -7.00 6.27
C LYS A 91 -18.11 -8.15 7.03
N ASP A 92 -18.83 -9.02 6.34
CA ASP A 92 -19.55 -10.14 6.97
C ASP A 92 -18.58 -11.12 7.66
N ARG A 93 -17.46 -11.44 6.99
CA ARG A 93 -16.42 -12.31 7.56
C ARG A 93 -15.73 -11.68 8.76
N MET A 94 -15.45 -10.37 8.71
CA MET A 94 -14.77 -9.67 9.79
C MET A 94 -15.68 -9.40 10.99
N ALA A 95 -16.97 -9.15 10.78
CA ALA A 95 -17.97 -8.95 11.84
C ALA A 95 -18.05 -10.18 12.77
N SER A 96 -17.96 -11.39 12.22
CA SER A 96 -17.96 -12.64 13.00
C SER A 96 -16.71 -12.86 13.87
N ARG A 97 -15.66 -12.06 13.69
CA ARG A 97 -14.32 -12.26 14.30
C ARG A 97 -13.81 -11.06 15.09
N GLN A 98 -14.69 -10.13 15.47
CA GLN A 98 -14.32 -8.92 16.23
C GLN A 98 -13.83 -9.28 17.63
N ARG A 99 -12.54 -9.57 17.73
CA ARG A 99 -11.76 -9.45 18.96
C ARG A 99 -10.76 -8.32 18.71
N SER A 100 -10.66 -7.38 19.62
CA SER A 100 -9.56 -6.40 19.58
C SER A 100 -8.26 -7.13 19.89
N PHE A 101 -7.23 -6.88 19.10
CA PHE A 101 -5.88 -7.39 19.35
C PHE A 101 -4.91 -6.23 19.28
N ALA A 102 -4.09 -6.09 20.33
CA ALA A 102 -3.00 -5.15 20.35
C ALA A 102 -1.75 -5.85 19.79
N ARG A 103 -1.15 -5.26 18.75
CA ARG A 103 0.15 -5.69 18.23
C ARG A 103 1.14 -4.55 18.39
N CYS A 104 2.18 -4.78 19.18
CA CYS A 104 3.31 -3.86 19.29
C CYS A 104 4.45 -4.38 18.42
N ARG A 105 4.99 -3.55 17.53
CA ARG A 105 6.17 -3.87 16.74
C ARG A 105 7.23 -2.82 17.01
N HIS A 106 8.38 -3.26 17.52
CA HIS A 106 9.52 -2.38 17.87
C HIS A 106 10.77 -2.64 17.03
N GLN A 107 10.69 -3.58 16.08
CA GLN A 107 11.84 -3.94 15.25
C GLN A 107 11.71 -3.29 13.86
N LEU A 108 12.77 -2.59 13.44
CA LEU A 108 12.92 -2.04 12.10
C LEU A 108 13.28 -3.17 11.12
N HIS A 109 12.63 -3.17 9.95
CA HIS A 109 12.89 -4.13 8.86
C HIS A 109 12.98 -3.36 7.55
N ILE A 110 13.90 -3.77 6.68
CA ILE A 110 13.97 -3.34 5.28
C ILE A 110 13.29 -4.43 4.46
N TYR A 111 12.32 -4.06 3.64
CA TYR A 111 11.57 -4.97 2.77
C TYR A 111 11.92 -4.74 1.31
#